data_AF-E4T6W2-F1
#
_entry.id   AF-E4T6W2-F1
#
_cell.length_a   1.000
_cell.length_b   1.000
_cell.length_c   1.000
_cell.angle_alpha   90.00
_cell.angle_beta   90.00
_cell.angle_gamma   90.00
#
_symmetry.space_group_name_H-M   'P 1'
#
loop_
_entity.id
_entity.type
_entity.pdbx_description
1 polymer ?
#
loop_
_entity_poly.entity_id
_entity_poly.type
_entity_poly.pdbx_seq_one_letter_code
_entity_poly.pdbx_strand_id
1 'polypeptide(L)'
;MRIDYFILKSIKKIYRKFFNTNKGEPIEFEKDPNVVCKELVDLITSDKPIMVARYGATELLCIVNYINIKKGRPNLREYFNTEDSDWWWADNKLKQIEELSGFFPATIQNVERFCELMIDDSAQVDALASWIDNEKYMQEYIADAYRFQGLLLDPFWSDTPWTVALKGKKVLVIHPFEDTIKSQYKKRELLFTNPDILPEFELKTIKAVQSLGGNSEFSTWFEALDYMKSEIDKIDFDICLIGAGAYGFPLAAYVKRIGKKAIHVGGSLQLVFGIRGKRWENENYNEVYNYSKLMNEHWVKPAEQEKPRNASNVEDACYW
;
A
#
# COMPACT_ATOMS: atom_id res chain seq x y z
N MET A 1 15.04 -18.02 -18.76
CA MET A 1 16.16 -17.07 -18.61
C MET A 1 17.35 -17.44 -19.51
N ARG A 2 17.90 -16.49 -20.31
CA ARG A 2 19.15 -16.71 -21.07
C ARG A 2 20.31 -16.87 -20.09
N ILE A 3 21.20 -17.86 -20.31
CA ILE A 3 22.36 -18.17 -19.44
C ILE A 3 23.22 -16.93 -19.18
N ASP A 4 23.36 -16.07 -20.19
CA ASP A 4 24.14 -14.83 -20.12
C ASP A 4 23.67 -13.86 -19.02
N TYR A 5 22.35 -13.76 -18.79
CA TYR A 5 21.79 -12.86 -17.78
C TYR A 5 22.03 -13.35 -16.35
N PHE A 6 22.02 -14.66 -16.14
CA PHE A 6 22.35 -15.25 -14.85
C PHE A 6 23.81 -15.00 -14.47
N ILE A 7 24.71 -15.13 -15.45
CA ILE A 7 26.14 -14.85 -15.27
C ILE A 7 26.34 -13.37 -14.96
N LEU A 8 25.70 -12.46 -15.71
CA LEU A 8 25.79 -11.01 -15.47
C LEU A 8 25.32 -10.62 -14.05
N LYS A 9 24.18 -11.16 -13.59
CA LYS A 9 23.70 -10.93 -12.20
C LYS A 9 24.69 -11.40 -11.16
N SER A 10 25.28 -12.58 -11.37
CA SER A 10 26.27 -13.16 -10.45
C SER A 10 27.53 -12.31 -10.36
N ILE A 11 28.07 -11.86 -11.50
CA ILE A 11 29.23 -10.96 -11.54
C ILE A 11 28.89 -9.63 -10.86
N LYS A 12 27.69 -9.08 -11.10
CA LYS A 12 27.27 -7.82 -10.49
C LYS A 12 27.18 -7.88 -8.98
N LYS A 13 26.63 -8.97 -8.44
CA LYS A 13 26.59 -9.22 -7.00
C LYS A 13 28.00 -9.26 -6.39
N ILE A 14 28.94 -9.90 -7.07
CA ILE A 14 30.35 -9.97 -6.65
C ILE A 14 30.97 -8.57 -6.70
N TYR A 15 30.84 -7.84 -7.82
CA TYR A 15 31.37 -6.49 -7.99
C TYR A 15 30.91 -5.56 -6.86
N ARG A 16 29.60 -5.51 -6.57
CA ARG A 16 29.03 -4.63 -5.53
C ARG A 16 29.46 -5.00 -4.11
N LYS A 17 29.91 -6.23 -3.86
CA LYS A 17 30.46 -6.65 -2.56
C LYS A 17 31.86 -6.08 -2.33
N PHE A 18 32.64 -5.89 -3.40
CA PHE A 18 34.03 -5.43 -3.33
C PHE A 18 34.19 -3.94 -3.61
N PHE A 19 33.24 -3.31 -4.30
CA PHE A 19 33.30 -1.90 -4.68
C PHE A 19 32.15 -1.11 -4.05
N ASN A 20 32.46 0.07 -3.48
CA ASN A 20 31.45 0.99 -2.98
C ASN A 20 30.67 1.56 -4.17
N THR A 21 29.41 1.17 -4.29
CA THR A 21 28.55 1.53 -5.43
C THR A 21 27.55 2.61 -5.01
N ASN A 22 27.17 3.47 -5.95
CA ASN A 22 26.20 4.53 -5.69
C ASN A 22 24.86 3.93 -5.29
N LYS A 23 24.42 4.23 -4.06
CA LYS A 23 23.08 3.89 -3.58
C LYS A 23 22.03 4.96 -3.94
N GLY A 24 22.44 6.06 -4.58
CA GLY A 24 21.61 7.26 -4.73
C GLY A 24 21.50 8.02 -3.41
N GLU A 25 21.01 9.25 -3.47
CA GLU A 25 20.66 9.99 -2.26
C GLU A 25 19.38 9.41 -1.66
N PRO A 26 19.28 9.31 -0.32
CA PRO A 26 18.05 8.87 0.33
C PRO A 26 16.95 9.90 0.08
N ILE A 27 15.71 9.42 -0.02
CA ILE A 27 14.54 10.31 -0.07
C ILE A 27 14.36 10.92 1.32
N GLU A 28 14.24 12.25 1.38
CA GLU A 28 13.87 12.95 2.61
C GLU A 28 12.36 12.86 2.84
N PHE A 29 11.98 12.64 4.11
CA PHE A 29 10.59 12.55 4.54
C PHE A 29 10.47 12.94 6.02
N GLU A 30 9.32 13.51 6.39
CA GLU A 30 8.99 13.87 7.77
C GLU A 30 8.84 12.64 8.67
N LYS A 31 9.32 12.74 9.91
CA LYS A 31 9.38 11.66 10.92
C LYS A 31 8.70 12.03 12.24
N ASP A 32 8.30 13.28 12.43
CA ASP A 32 7.54 13.71 13.59
C ASP A 32 6.04 13.36 13.41
N PRO A 33 5.47 12.49 14.27
CA PRO A 33 4.08 12.06 14.13
C PRO A 33 3.07 13.21 14.23
N ASN A 34 3.34 14.22 15.06
CA ASN A 34 2.46 15.37 15.25
C ASN A 34 2.47 16.27 14.01
N VAL A 35 3.65 16.49 13.40
CA VAL A 35 3.77 17.23 12.14
C VAL A 35 3.05 16.48 11.01
N VAL A 36 3.29 15.17 10.87
CA VAL A 36 2.62 14.34 9.87
C VAL A 36 1.11 14.39 10.00
N CYS A 37 0.57 14.17 11.20
CA CYS A 37 -0.87 14.18 11.39
C CYS A 37 -1.48 15.56 11.12
N LYS A 38 -0.80 16.65 11.52
CA LYS A 38 -1.26 18.01 11.19
C LYS A 38 -1.36 18.22 9.67
N GLU A 39 -0.29 17.92 8.92
CA GLU A 39 -0.30 18.09 7.46
C GLU A 39 -1.35 17.19 6.78
N LEU A 40 -1.55 15.97 7.27
CA LEU A 40 -2.62 15.10 6.79
C LEU A 40 -4.02 15.67 7.09
N VAL A 41 -4.26 16.25 8.27
CA VAL A 41 -5.52 16.96 8.57
C VAL A 41 -5.73 18.12 7.60
N ASP A 42 -4.71 18.95 7.37
CA ASP A 42 -4.78 20.09 6.46
C ASP A 42 -5.13 19.64 5.02
N LEU A 43 -4.51 18.56 4.53
CA LEU A 43 -4.82 17.96 3.23
C LEU A 43 -6.26 17.39 3.16
N ILE A 44 -6.66 16.61 4.16
CA ILE A 44 -7.97 15.93 4.20
C ILE A 44 -9.11 16.93 4.36
N THR A 45 -8.90 18.04 5.06
CA THR A 45 -9.92 19.07 5.28
C THR A 45 -10.00 20.09 4.15
N SER A 46 -9.02 20.12 3.24
CA SER A 46 -9.03 20.99 2.07
C SER A 46 -10.22 20.72 1.14
N ASP A 47 -10.61 21.72 0.34
CA ASP A 47 -11.69 21.56 -0.64
C ASP A 47 -11.30 20.68 -1.86
N LYS A 48 -10.01 20.35 -2.00
CA LYS A 48 -9.50 19.62 -3.17
C LYS A 48 -9.72 18.11 -3.03
N PRO A 49 -9.86 17.38 -4.15
CA PRO A 49 -9.63 15.94 -4.18
C PRO A 49 -8.17 15.67 -3.81
N ILE A 50 -7.94 14.67 -2.96
CA ILE A 50 -6.60 14.31 -2.50
C ILE A 50 -6.39 12.80 -2.56
N MET A 51 -5.14 12.38 -2.75
CA MET A 51 -4.68 11.01 -2.64
C MET A 51 -3.49 10.95 -1.69
N VAL A 52 -3.70 10.35 -0.52
CA VAL A 52 -2.64 9.88 0.37
C VAL A 52 -2.39 8.42 0.04
N ALA A 53 -1.17 8.04 -0.28
CA ALA A 53 -0.86 6.68 -0.72
C ALA A 53 0.49 6.17 -0.23
N ARG A 54 0.72 4.88 -0.46
CA ARG A 54 1.99 4.17 -0.27
C ARG A 54 2.16 3.16 -1.37
N TYR A 55 3.40 2.88 -1.78
CA TYR A 55 3.67 1.76 -2.68
C TYR A 55 3.74 0.43 -1.91
N GLY A 56 3.36 -0.65 -2.59
CA GLY A 56 3.73 -2.01 -2.17
C GLY A 56 5.13 -2.36 -2.66
N ALA A 57 5.90 -3.10 -1.85
CA ALA A 57 7.31 -3.39 -2.16
C ALA A 57 7.48 -4.22 -3.43
N THR A 58 6.67 -5.25 -3.58
CA THR A 58 6.69 -6.18 -4.72
C THR A 58 6.19 -5.53 -6.00
N GLU A 59 5.18 -4.69 -5.89
CA GLU A 59 4.62 -3.86 -6.96
C GLU A 59 5.67 -2.86 -7.46
N LEU A 60 6.33 -2.16 -6.54
CA LEU A 60 7.36 -1.18 -6.89
C LEU A 60 8.60 -1.83 -7.51
N LEU A 61 9.03 -3.01 -7.04
CA LEU A 61 10.11 -3.76 -7.67
C LEU A 61 9.82 -4.09 -9.14
N CYS A 62 8.55 -4.38 -9.44
CA CYS A 62 8.08 -4.67 -10.79
C CYS A 62 8.09 -3.40 -11.66
N ILE A 63 7.57 -2.28 -11.15
CA ILE A 63 7.59 -0.97 -11.82
C ILE A 63 9.02 -0.53 -12.13
N VAL A 64 9.94 -0.66 -11.17
CA VAL A 64 11.36 -0.32 -11.38
C VAL A 64 12.00 -1.23 -12.44
N ASN A 65 11.61 -2.51 -12.53
CA ASN A 65 12.09 -3.37 -13.62
C ASN A 65 11.57 -2.88 -14.97
N TYR A 66 10.29 -2.52 -15.06
CA TYR A 66 9.67 -1.98 -16.27
C TYR A 66 10.36 -0.70 -16.75
N ILE A 67 10.61 0.26 -15.84
CA ILE A 67 11.32 1.51 -16.16
C ILE A 67 12.69 1.22 -16.78
N ASN A 68 13.45 0.29 -16.19
CA ASN A 68 14.77 -0.09 -16.71
C ASN A 68 14.70 -0.80 -18.07
N ILE A 69 13.67 -1.63 -18.29
CA ILE A 69 13.42 -2.25 -19.61
C ILE A 69 13.17 -1.17 -20.67
N LYS A 70 12.37 -0.15 -20.35
CA LYS A 70 12.08 0.96 -21.27
C LYS A 70 13.29 1.86 -21.52
N LYS A 71 14.19 2.04 -20.55
CA LYS A 71 15.49 2.72 -20.73
C LYS A 71 16.44 1.95 -21.65
N GLY A 72 16.24 0.65 -21.81
CA GLY A 72 17.07 -0.21 -22.65
C GLY A 72 18.37 -0.63 -21.97
N ARG A 73 19.28 -1.23 -22.75
CA ARG A 73 20.52 -1.81 -22.21
C ARG A 73 21.49 -0.72 -21.72
N PRO A 74 21.81 -0.65 -20.42
CA PRO A 74 22.82 0.26 -19.89
C PRO A 74 24.23 -0.16 -20.34
N ASN A 75 25.17 0.78 -20.27
CA ASN A 75 26.58 0.43 -20.39
C ASN A 75 27.05 -0.40 -19.18
N LEU A 76 28.17 -1.12 -19.30
CA LEU A 76 28.65 -2.02 -18.23
C LEU A 76 28.91 -1.28 -16.92
N ARG A 77 29.50 -0.08 -16.97
CA ARG A 77 29.80 0.71 -15.78
C ARG A 77 28.52 1.06 -15.01
N GLU A 78 27.51 1.53 -15.72
CA GLU A 78 26.18 1.83 -15.16
C GLU A 78 25.52 0.58 -14.59
N TYR A 79 25.52 -0.53 -15.33
CA TYR A 79 24.95 -1.80 -14.89
C TYR A 79 25.55 -2.29 -13.56
N PHE A 80 26.86 -2.18 -13.40
CA PHE A 80 27.55 -2.64 -12.19
C PHE A 80 27.39 -1.68 -10.99
N ASN A 81 27.21 -0.38 -11.25
CA ASN A 81 27.08 0.64 -10.20
C ASN A 81 25.65 0.83 -9.69
N THR A 82 24.62 0.51 -10.48
CA THR A 82 23.20 0.67 -10.09
C THR A 82 22.61 -0.66 -9.65
N GLU A 83 21.87 -0.72 -8.54
CA GLU A 83 21.33 -1.99 -8.02
C GLU A 83 20.26 -2.59 -8.93
N ASP A 84 19.21 -1.82 -9.19
CA ASP A 84 18.09 -2.17 -10.06
C ASP A 84 18.34 -1.58 -11.44
N SER A 85 19.00 -2.35 -12.31
CA SER A 85 19.34 -1.94 -13.68
C SER A 85 19.16 -3.08 -14.69
N ASP A 86 18.33 -4.07 -14.34
CA ASP A 86 18.00 -5.16 -15.24
C ASP A 86 17.09 -4.62 -16.35
N TRP A 87 17.56 -4.69 -17.60
CA TRP A 87 16.82 -4.22 -18.79
C TRP A 87 15.99 -5.33 -19.46
N TRP A 88 15.74 -6.42 -18.73
CA TRP A 88 14.89 -7.54 -19.12
C TRP A 88 13.96 -7.90 -17.96
N TRP A 89 12.87 -8.60 -18.27
CA TRP A 89 11.96 -9.11 -17.24
C TRP A 89 12.65 -10.15 -16.38
N ALA A 90 12.77 -9.87 -15.08
CA ALA A 90 13.33 -10.80 -14.13
C ALA A 90 12.25 -11.79 -13.67
N ASP A 91 12.41 -13.07 -13.99
CA ASP A 91 11.45 -14.15 -13.66
C ASP A 91 11.03 -14.13 -12.18
N ASN A 92 11.96 -13.79 -11.27
CA ASN A 92 11.67 -13.69 -9.84
C ASN A 92 10.75 -12.51 -9.48
N LYS A 93 10.81 -11.38 -10.21
CA LYS A 93 9.94 -10.22 -9.97
C LYS A 93 8.51 -10.50 -10.45
N LEU A 94 8.36 -11.17 -11.60
CA LEU A 94 7.07 -11.64 -12.12
C LEU A 94 6.40 -12.64 -11.15
N LYS A 95 7.18 -13.57 -10.60
CA LYS A 95 6.70 -14.50 -9.59
C LYS A 95 6.30 -13.81 -8.29
N GLN A 96 7.09 -12.83 -7.83
CA GLN A 96 6.80 -12.10 -6.59
C GLN A 96 5.50 -11.28 -6.67
N ILE A 97 5.24 -10.57 -7.78
CA ILE A 97 4.00 -9.79 -7.90
C ILE A 97 2.76 -10.71 -7.95
N GLU A 98 2.90 -11.92 -8.51
CA GLU A 98 1.84 -12.92 -8.50
C GLU A 98 1.59 -13.48 -7.09
N GLU A 99 2.62 -13.98 -6.43
CA GLU A 99 2.49 -14.72 -5.17
C GLU A 99 2.29 -13.83 -3.95
N LEU A 100 2.89 -12.63 -3.93
CA LEU A 100 2.93 -11.75 -2.75
C LEU A 100 2.00 -10.54 -2.88
N SER A 101 1.70 -10.09 -4.11
CA SER A 101 0.74 -9.00 -4.34
C SER A 101 -0.64 -9.53 -4.79
N GLY A 102 -0.74 -10.80 -5.17
CA GLY A 102 -1.97 -11.38 -5.69
C GLY A 102 -2.35 -10.82 -7.06
N PHE A 103 -1.37 -10.45 -7.89
CA PHE A 103 -1.60 -10.01 -9.27
C PHE A 103 -1.73 -11.22 -10.20
N PHE A 104 -2.76 -11.25 -11.06
CA PHE A 104 -3.02 -12.41 -11.91
C PHE A 104 -3.73 -12.05 -13.22
N PRO A 105 -3.51 -12.82 -14.30
CA PRO A 105 -2.34 -13.67 -14.49
C PRO A 105 -1.11 -12.79 -14.74
N ALA A 106 0.05 -13.16 -14.17
CA ALA A 106 1.30 -12.41 -14.28
C ALA A 106 2.03 -12.62 -15.64
N THR A 107 1.29 -12.50 -16.73
CA THR A 107 1.87 -12.45 -18.09
C THR A 107 2.62 -11.13 -18.27
N ILE A 108 3.65 -11.13 -19.12
CA ILE A 108 4.44 -9.91 -19.42
C ILE A 108 3.51 -8.77 -19.86
N GLN A 109 2.53 -9.05 -20.73
CA GLN A 109 1.60 -8.04 -21.24
C GLN A 109 0.76 -7.42 -20.12
N ASN A 110 0.25 -8.23 -19.19
CA ASN A 110 -0.53 -7.73 -18.06
C ASN A 110 0.33 -6.94 -17.08
N VAL A 111 1.56 -7.40 -16.83
CA VAL A 111 2.51 -6.73 -15.95
C VAL A 111 2.95 -5.38 -16.53
N GLU A 112 3.19 -5.30 -17.84
CA GLU A 112 3.46 -4.03 -18.53
C GLU A 112 2.29 -3.06 -18.37
N ARG A 113 1.05 -3.53 -18.62
CA ARG A 113 -0.18 -2.73 -18.40
C ARG A 113 -0.32 -2.27 -16.94
N PHE A 114 0.07 -3.10 -15.97
CA PHE A 114 0.05 -2.74 -14.56
C PHE A 114 1.07 -1.64 -14.26
N CYS A 115 2.30 -1.77 -14.78
CA CYS A 115 3.34 -0.78 -14.57
C CYS A 115 2.96 0.58 -15.18
N GLU A 116 2.38 0.57 -16.37
CA GLU A 116 1.86 1.78 -17.04
C GLU A 116 0.77 2.44 -16.20
N LEU A 117 -0.23 1.67 -15.75
CA LEU A 117 -1.29 2.17 -14.87
C LEU A 117 -0.72 2.79 -13.59
N MET A 118 0.22 2.11 -12.92
CA MET A 118 0.79 2.58 -11.67
C MET A 118 1.64 3.84 -11.85
N ILE A 119 2.39 3.95 -12.95
CA ILE A 119 3.13 5.15 -13.31
C ILE A 119 2.18 6.32 -13.54
N ASP A 120 1.11 6.13 -14.32
CA ASP A 120 0.11 7.16 -14.58
C ASP A 120 -0.63 7.57 -13.29
N ASP A 121 -0.98 6.61 -12.45
CA ASP A 121 -1.63 6.83 -11.17
C ASP A 121 -0.71 7.53 -10.15
N SER A 122 0.61 7.45 -10.31
CA SER A 122 1.57 8.12 -9.43
C SER A 122 1.50 9.64 -9.51
N ALA A 123 1.05 10.18 -10.65
CA ALA A 123 0.80 11.61 -10.82
C ALA A 123 -0.37 12.13 -9.96
N GLN A 124 -1.20 11.23 -9.41
CA GLN A 124 -2.31 11.60 -8.54
C GLN A 124 -1.91 11.79 -7.08
N VAL A 125 -0.71 11.38 -6.65
CA VAL A 125 -0.30 11.40 -5.24
C VAL A 125 -0.06 12.84 -4.75
N ASP A 126 -0.76 13.25 -3.69
CA ASP A 126 -0.50 14.52 -2.98
C ASP A 126 0.36 14.30 -1.74
N ALA A 127 0.26 13.12 -1.13
CA ALA A 127 1.07 12.73 0.02
C ALA A 127 1.46 11.25 -0.04
N LEU A 128 2.74 10.97 0.20
CA LEU A 128 3.33 9.65 0.12
C LEU A 128 3.86 9.20 1.48
N ALA A 129 3.28 8.12 1.99
CA ALA A 129 3.79 7.35 3.11
C ALA A 129 5.00 6.51 2.64
N SER A 130 6.18 7.10 2.74
CA SER A 130 7.46 6.58 2.24
C SER A 130 8.07 5.52 3.16
N TRP A 131 8.42 4.36 2.60
CA TRP A 131 9.01 3.26 3.36
C TRP A 131 9.95 2.34 2.56
N ILE A 132 10.14 2.60 1.26
CA ILE A 132 10.97 1.76 0.38
C ILE A 132 11.98 2.63 -0.38
N ASP A 133 13.25 2.26 -0.35
CA ASP A 133 14.34 2.99 -1.05
C ASP A 133 14.13 3.10 -2.58
N ASN A 134 13.38 2.16 -3.17
CA ASN A 134 13.10 2.14 -4.60
C ASN A 134 12.11 3.23 -5.05
N GLU A 135 11.49 3.96 -4.11
CA GLU A 135 10.67 5.13 -4.42
C GLU A 135 11.47 6.22 -5.15
N LYS A 136 12.81 6.23 -5.04
CA LYS A 136 13.68 7.18 -5.74
C LYS A 136 13.54 7.11 -7.27
N TYR A 137 13.18 5.95 -7.81
CA TYR A 137 12.94 5.78 -9.25
C TYR A 137 11.57 6.33 -9.68
N MET A 138 10.70 6.68 -8.73
CA MET A 138 9.38 7.25 -8.99
C MET A 138 9.35 8.77 -8.91
N GLN A 139 10.46 9.43 -8.54
CA GLN A 139 10.51 10.88 -8.33
C GLN A 139 10.06 11.69 -9.55
N GLU A 140 10.35 11.22 -10.77
CA GLU A 140 9.94 11.90 -12.01
C GLU A 140 8.45 11.70 -12.37
N TYR A 141 7.78 10.75 -11.72
CA TYR A 141 6.37 10.39 -11.99
C TYR A 141 5.40 10.85 -10.89
N ILE A 142 5.93 11.24 -9.73
CA ILE A 142 5.16 11.79 -8.63
C ILE A 142 5.31 13.31 -8.70
N ALA A 143 4.19 14.03 -8.52
CA ALA A 143 4.22 15.49 -8.39
C ALA A 143 5.02 15.92 -7.14
N ASP A 144 4.99 17.21 -6.81
CA ASP A 144 5.54 17.74 -5.56
C ASP A 144 4.69 17.29 -4.35
N ALA A 145 4.78 16.01 -4.01
CA ALA A 145 4.00 15.35 -2.96
C ALA A 145 4.68 15.49 -1.60
N TYR A 146 3.88 15.70 -0.56
CA TYR A 146 4.35 15.66 0.83
C TYR A 146 4.79 14.24 1.21
N ARG A 147 6.03 14.08 1.69
CA ARG A 147 6.59 12.76 2.03
C ARG A 147 6.80 12.63 3.53
N PHE A 148 6.38 11.50 4.08
CA PHE A 148 6.52 11.21 5.50
C PHE A 148 6.78 9.71 5.74
N GLN A 149 7.29 9.37 6.92
CA GLN A 149 7.59 7.99 7.29
C GLN A 149 6.34 7.11 7.23
N GLY A 150 6.40 5.99 6.51
CA GLY A 150 5.20 5.24 6.14
C GLY A 150 4.36 4.71 7.32
N LEU A 151 4.97 4.39 8.46
CA LEU A 151 4.23 3.95 9.66
C LEU A 151 3.42 5.08 10.31
N LEU A 152 3.73 6.34 10.03
CA LEU A 152 2.99 7.50 10.53
C LEU A 152 1.67 7.73 9.78
N LEU A 153 1.38 6.94 8.74
CA LEU A 153 0.04 6.87 8.18
C LEU A 153 -0.93 6.17 9.13
N ASP A 154 -0.42 5.29 10.01
CA ASP A 154 -1.24 4.70 11.06
C ASP A 154 -1.53 5.77 12.13
N PRO A 155 -2.81 6.04 12.47
CA PRO A 155 -3.22 7.21 13.24
C PRO A 155 -2.98 7.08 14.75
N PHE A 156 -2.01 6.28 15.20
CA PHE A 156 -1.87 5.92 16.62
C PHE A 156 -0.79 6.70 17.36
N TRP A 157 0.11 7.37 16.63
CA TRP A 157 1.39 7.83 17.17
C TRP A 157 1.46 9.35 17.39
N SER A 158 0.36 10.07 17.13
CA SER A 158 0.22 11.52 17.31
C SER A 158 -0.74 11.83 18.47
N ASP A 159 -0.54 12.98 19.11
CA ASP A 159 -1.45 13.49 20.13
C ASP A 159 -2.85 13.77 19.53
N THR A 160 -2.87 14.29 18.30
CA THR A 160 -4.09 14.51 17.50
C THR A 160 -3.97 13.71 16.20
N PRO A 161 -4.66 12.57 16.07
CA PRO A 161 -4.55 11.73 14.88
C PRO A 161 -5.25 12.35 13.69
N TRP A 162 -4.76 12.09 12.47
CA TRP A 162 -5.36 12.66 11.26
C TRP A 162 -6.84 12.24 11.05
N THR A 163 -7.26 11.14 11.67
CA THR A 163 -8.62 10.61 11.64
C THR A 163 -9.66 11.57 12.22
N VAL A 164 -9.27 12.59 13.02
CA VAL A 164 -10.18 13.66 13.45
C VAL A 164 -10.92 14.32 12.29
N ALA A 165 -10.28 14.40 11.13
CA ALA A 165 -10.85 14.98 9.92
C ALA A 165 -12.01 14.15 9.32
N LEU A 166 -12.19 12.90 9.77
CA LEU A 166 -13.28 12.03 9.36
C LEU A 166 -14.60 12.31 10.10
N LYS A 167 -14.55 13.03 11.22
CA LYS A 167 -15.71 13.24 12.10
C LYS A 167 -16.88 13.88 11.33
N GLY A 168 -18.04 13.21 11.39
CA GLY A 168 -19.27 13.64 10.74
C GLY A 168 -19.29 13.53 9.20
N LYS A 169 -18.30 12.88 8.59
CA LYS A 169 -18.23 12.67 7.13
C LYS A 169 -18.93 11.38 6.70
N LYS A 170 -19.20 11.24 5.41
CA LYS A 170 -19.51 9.95 4.78
C LYS A 170 -18.20 9.26 4.40
N VAL A 171 -17.85 8.19 5.11
CA VAL A 171 -16.58 7.50 4.91
C VAL A 171 -16.82 6.14 4.29
N LEU A 172 -16.29 5.94 3.08
CA LEU A 172 -16.28 4.65 2.40
C LEU A 172 -15.02 3.86 2.77
N VAL A 173 -15.19 2.69 3.36
CA VAL A 173 -14.09 1.79 3.70
C VAL A 173 -14.04 0.62 2.72
N ILE A 174 -12.94 0.48 1.98
CA ILE A 174 -12.70 -0.64 1.07
C ILE A 174 -11.70 -1.58 1.72
N HIS A 175 -12.16 -2.74 2.17
CA HIS A 175 -11.36 -3.71 2.92
C HIS A 175 -11.91 -5.13 2.78
N PRO A 176 -11.09 -6.20 2.83
CA PRO A 176 -11.60 -7.58 2.80
C PRO A 176 -12.42 -7.95 4.04
N PHE A 177 -12.16 -7.31 5.19
CA PHE A 177 -12.80 -7.58 6.48
C PHE A 177 -14.06 -6.74 6.74
N GLU A 178 -14.92 -6.64 5.72
CA GLU A 178 -16.11 -5.79 5.72
C GLU A 178 -17.04 -6.05 6.92
N ASP A 179 -17.38 -7.31 7.20
CA ASP A 179 -18.33 -7.69 8.25
C ASP A 179 -17.74 -7.37 9.62
N THR A 180 -16.45 -7.68 9.80
CA THR A 180 -15.76 -7.37 11.06
C THR A 180 -15.69 -5.86 11.29
N ILE A 181 -15.35 -5.06 10.26
CA ILE A 181 -15.34 -3.60 10.33
C ILE A 181 -16.72 -3.04 10.74
N LYS A 182 -17.81 -3.49 10.08
CA LYS A 182 -19.18 -3.08 10.43
C LYS A 182 -19.52 -3.41 11.87
N SER A 183 -19.10 -4.58 12.37
CA SER A 183 -19.39 -5.02 13.74
C SER A 183 -18.59 -4.21 14.79
N GLN A 184 -17.31 -3.95 14.51
CA GLN A 184 -16.41 -3.22 15.40
C GLN A 184 -16.77 -1.74 15.48
N TYR A 185 -17.15 -1.14 14.36
CA TYR A 185 -17.52 0.27 14.32
C TYR A 185 -18.71 0.62 15.22
N LYS A 186 -19.67 -0.31 15.39
CA LYS A 186 -20.81 -0.16 16.33
C LYS A 186 -20.38 0.00 17.79
N LYS A 187 -19.16 -0.41 18.14
CA LYS A 187 -18.57 -0.29 19.47
C LYS A 187 -17.24 0.50 19.45
N ARG A 188 -17.07 1.42 18.48
CA ARG A 188 -15.84 2.24 18.29
C ARG A 188 -15.30 2.87 19.58
N GLU A 189 -16.19 3.33 20.46
CA GLU A 189 -15.86 3.98 21.74
C GLU A 189 -15.13 3.07 22.73
N LEU A 190 -15.15 1.75 22.52
CA LEU A 190 -14.47 0.77 23.36
C LEU A 190 -13.10 0.35 22.80
N LEU A 191 -12.76 0.76 21.58
CA LEU A 191 -11.58 0.21 20.88
C LEU A 191 -10.28 0.93 21.24
N PHE A 192 -10.37 2.19 21.65
CA PHE A 192 -9.20 3.02 21.94
C PHE A 192 -9.45 3.92 23.14
N THR A 193 -8.39 4.19 23.90
CA THR A 193 -8.41 5.23 24.94
C THR A 193 -8.55 6.62 24.33
N ASN A 194 -7.91 6.87 23.18
CA ASN A 194 -8.08 8.10 22.41
C ASN A 194 -9.27 7.93 21.44
N PRO A 195 -10.43 8.58 21.67
CA PRO A 195 -11.60 8.44 20.82
C PRO A 195 -11.41 9.05 19.42
N ASP A 196 -10.42 9.93 19.24
CA ASP A 196 -10.15 10.59 17.97
C ASP A 196 -9.47 9.66 16.94
N ILE A 197 -8.99 8.49 17.36
CA ILE A 197 -8.45 7.45 16.45
C ILE A 197 -9.57 6.89 15.54
N LEU A 198 -10.77 6.72 16.08
CA LEU A 198 -11.94 6.27 15.34
C LEU A 198 -13.17 7.11 15.73
N PRO A 199 -13.25 8.37 15.24
CA PRO A 199 -14.34 9.25 15.58
C PRO A 199 -15.64 8.80 14.90
N GLU A 200 -16.75 9.40 15.30
CA GLU A 200 -18.04 9.14 14.67
C GLU A 200 -18.18 9.78 13.28
N PHE A 201 -18.57 8.96 12.32
CA PHE A 201 -18.86 9.25 10.91
C PHE A 201 -19.89 8.27 10.33
N GLU A 202 -20.46 8.59 9.17
CA GLU A 202 -21.35 7.67 8.44
C GLU A 202 -20.51 6.63 7.70
N LEU A 203 -20.48 5.39 8.21
CA LEU A 203 -19.73 4.29 7.63
C LEU A 203 -20.45 3.70 6.41
N LYS A 204 -19.77 3.69 5.26
CA LYS A 204 -20.06 2.88 4.07
C LYS A 204 -18.94 1.87 3.87
N THR A 205 -19.23 0.75 3.23
CA THR A 205 -18.23 -0.28 2.98
C THR A 205 -18.38 -0.91 1.61
N ILE A 206 -17.25 -1.34 1.05
CA ILE A 206 -17.17 -2.29 -0.07
C ILE A 206 -16.22 -3.41 0.37
N LYS A 207 -16.65 -4.66 0.19
CA LYS A 207 -15.74 -5.79 0.37
C LYS A 207 -14.69 -5.80 -0.74
N ALA A 208 -13.44 -5.60 -0.36
CA ALA A 208 -12.33 -5.63 -1.32
C ALA A 208 -12.16 -7.05 -1.89
N VAL A 209 -11.86 -7.13 -3.19
CA VAL A 209 -11.46 -8.40 -3.81
C VAL A 209 -10.12 -8.85 -3.21
N GLN A 210 -10.08 -10.09 -2.74
CA GLN A 210 -8.92 -10.69 -2.07
C GLN A 210 -8.29 -11.78 -2.96
N SER A 211 -7.53 -11.37 -3.99
CA SER A 211 -6.83 -12.32 -4.87
C SER A 211 -5.55 -12.91 -4.24
N LEU A 212 -4.92 -12.18 -3.32
CA LEU A 212 -3.79 -12.66 -2.54
C LEU A 212 -4.24 -13.79 -1.62
N GLY A 213 -3.60 -14.96 -1.74
CA GLY A 213 -4.08 -16.21 -1.13
C GLY A 213 -4.88 -17.10 -2.10
N GLY A 214 -4.93 -16.77 -3.39
CA GLY A 214 -5.20 -17.75 -4.46
C GLY A 214 -6.66 -17.99 -4.82
N ASN A 215 -7.59 -17.07 -4.52
CA ASN A 215 -8.98 -17.16 -5.00
C ASN A 215 -9.42 -15.80 -5.54
N SER A 216 -9.77 -15.75 -6.82
CA SER A 216 -10.51 -14.63 -7.39
C SER A 216 -11.60 -15.19 -8.29
N GLU A 217 -12.79 -14.61 -8.23
CA GLU A 217 -13.89 -14.94 -9.14
C GLU A 217 -13.73 -14.27 -10.52
N PHE A 218 -12.72 -13.40 -10.65
CA PHE A 218 -12.39 -12.67 -11.86
C PHE A 218 -11.32 -13.40 -12.69
N SER A 219 -11.32 -13.18 -14.01
CA SER A 219 -10.34 -13.79 -14.92
C SER A 219 -8.99 -13.07 -14.85
N THR A 220 -9.03 -11.76 -14.56
CA THR A 220 -7.83 -10.93 -14.43
C THR A 220 -7.93 -9.98 -13.25
N TRP A 221 -6.78 -9.54 -12.76
CA TRP A 221 -6.66 -8.48 -11.75
C TRP A 221 -7.30 -7.17 -12.24
N PHE A 222 -7.25 -6.86 -13.53
CA PHE A 222 -7.90 -5.66 -14.08
C PHE A 222 -9.43 -5.74 -14.02
N GLU A 223 -10.02 -6.91 -14.28
CA GLU A 223 -11.47 -7.11 -14.11
C GLU A 223 -11.90 -6.91 -12.66
N ALA A 224 -11.14 -7.45 -11.71
CA ALA A 224 -11.38 -7.23 -10.29
C ALA A 224 -11.26 -5.75 -9.89
N LEU A 225 -10.25 -5.05 -10.42
CA LEU A 225 -10.07 -3.62 -10.22
C LEU A 225 -11.27 -2.82 -10.76
N ASP A 226 -11.70 -3.10 -11.99
CA ASP A 226 -12.80 -2.38 -12.64
C ASP A 226 -14.15 -2.69 -11.99
N TYR A 227 -14.35 -3.91 -11.50
CA TYR A 227 -15.49 -4.23 -10.64
C TYR A 227 -15.52 -3.35 -9.39
N MET A 228 -14.42 -3.26 -8.64
CA MET A 228 -14.37 -2.42 -7.43
C MET A 228 -14.58 -0.94 -7.75
N LYS A 229 -14.05 -0.42 -8.87
CA LYS A 229 -14.37 0.95 -9.33
C LYS A 229 -15.88 1.12 -9.57
N SER A 230 -16.52 0.16 -10.23
CA SER A 230 -17.97 0.20 -10.47
C SER A 230 -18.80 0.13 -9.19
N GLU A 231 -18.31 -0.52 -8.14
CA GLU A 231 -18.95 -0.51 -6.81
C GLU A 231 -18.79 0.85 -6.13
N ILE A 232 -17.63 1.50 -6.28
CA ILE A 232 -17.38 2.87 -5.77
C ILE A 232 -18.37 3.86 -6.38
N ASP A 233 -18.62 3.80 -7.70
CA ASP A 233 -19.53 4.69 -8.42
C ASP A 233 -20.98 4.66 -7.90
N LYS A 234 -21.37 3.59 -7.19
CA LYS A 234 -22.73 3.40 -6.66
C LYS A 234 -22.95 4.03 -5.28
N ILE A 235 -21.88 4.49 -4.63
CA ILE A 235 -21.92 4.95 -3.24
C ILE A 235 -21.62 6.45 -3.19
N ASP A 236 -22.47 7.21 -2.51
CA ASP A 236 -22.17 8.59 -2.15
C ASP A 236 -21.33 8.64 -0.87
N PHE A 237 -20.13 9.22 -0.96
CA PHE A 237 -19.17 9.37 0.13
C PHE A 237 -18.32 10.63 -0.04
N ASP A 238 -17.69 11.10 1.04
CA ASP A 238 -16.78 12.24 1.04
C ASP A 238 -15.31 11.79 0.97
N ILE A 239 -14.99 10.76 1.76
CA ILE A 239 -13.63 10.25 1.98
C ILE A 239 -13.63 8.74 1.84
N CYS A 240 -12.62 8.18 1.18
CA CYS A 240 -12.42 6.74 1.04
C CYS A 240 -11.15 6.27 1.78
N LEU A 241 -11.29 5.29 2.68
CA LEU A 241 -10.19 4.59 3.34
C LEU A 241 -9.98 3.23 2.66
N ILE A 242 -8.74 2.94 2.25
CA ILE A 242 -8.46 1.81 1.36
C ILE A 242 -7.37 0.90 1.92
N GLY A 243 -7.76 -0.35 2.22
CA GLY A 243 -6.87 -1.46 2.53
C GLY A 243 -7.23 -2.66 1.64
N ALA A 244 -6.76 -2.63 0.39
CA ALA A 244 -7.15 -3.58 -0.65
C ALA A 244 -5.94 -4.19 -1.38
N GLY A 245 -4.86 -4.51 -0.65
CA GLY A 245 -3.63 -5.08 -1.25
C GLY A 245 -3.13 -4.28 -2.46
N ALA A 246 -2.73 -4.99 -3.53
CA ALA A 246 -2.24 -4.40 -4.78
C ALA A 246 -3.25 -3.47 -5.48
N TYR A 247 -4.54 -3.60 -5.19
CA TYR A 247 -5.59 -2.72 -5.74
C TYR A 247 -5.62 -1.36 -5.07
N GLY A 248 -5.03 -1.20 -3.87
CA GLY A 248 -5.23 -0.02 -3.05
C GLY A 248 -4.75 1.28 -3.70
N PHE A 249 -3.58 1.26 -4.32
CA PHE A 249 -3.00 2.41 -5.01
C PHE A 249 -3.86 2.89 -6.20
N PRO A 250 -4.22 2.05 -7.18
CA PRO A 250 -5.03 2.49 -8.33
C PRO A 250 -6.48 2.81 -7.97
N LEU A 251 -7.03 2.18 -6.92
CA LEU A 251 -8.33 2.58 -6.37
C LEU A 251 -8.27 3.98 -5.77
N ALA A 252 -7.21 4.32 -5.04
CA ALA A 252 -7.04 5.65 -4.48
C ALA A 252 -6.87 6.72 -5.57
N ALA A 253 -6.11 6.44 -6.62
CA ALA A 253 -5.97 7.31 -7.77
C ALA A 253 -7.31 7.53 -8.50
N TYR A 254 -8.10 6.46 -8.65
CA TYR A 254 -9.44 6.55 -9.21
C TYR A 254 -10.39 7.39 -8.37
N VAL A 255 -10.41 7.20 -7.04
CA VAL A 255 -11.22 8.01 -6.12
C VAL A 255 -10.87 9.50 -6.23
N LYS A 256 -9.59 9.85 -6.35
CA LYS A 256 -9.18 11.25 -6.58
C LYS A 256 -9.70 11.76 -7.93
N ARG A 257 -9.59 10.98 -9.01
CA ARG A 257 -10.06 11.35 -10.36
C ARG A 257 -11.55 11.66 -10.41
N ILE A 258 -12.38 10.95 -9.65
CA ILE A 258 -13.82 11.23 -9.55
C ILE A 258 -14.15 12.39 -8.59
N GLY A 259 -13.14 13.14 -8.14
CA GLY A 259 -13.30 14.35 -7.34
C GLY A 259 -13.43 14.12 -5.83
N LYS A 260 -13.10 12.92 -5.33
CA LYS A 260 -13.20 12.56 -3.91
C LYS A 260 -11.83 12.47 -3.24
N LYS A 261 -11.81 12.23 -1.93
CA LYS A 261 -10.59 12.11 -1.13
C LYS A 261 -10.27 10.64 -0.86
N ALA A 262 -9.03 10.22 -1.05
CA ALA A 262 -8.59 8.84 -0.89
C ALA A 262 -7.39 8.73 0.05
N ILE A 263 -7.44 7.75 0.95
CA ILE A 263 -6.35 7.44 1.88
C ILE A 263 -6.08 5.94 1.80
N HIS A 264 -5.03 5.58 1.06
CA HIS A 264 -4.58 4.20 0.95
C HIS A 264 -3.61 3.87 2.10
N VAL A 265 -4.19 3.36 3.19
CA VAL A 265 -3.44 2.94 4.40
C VAL A 265 -2.76 1.58 4.21
N GLY A 266 -3.37 0.71 3.39
CA GLY A 266 -2.91 -0.67 3.23
C GLY A 266 -3.44 -1.57 4.33
N GLY A 267 -2.73 -2.66 4.63
CA GLY A 267 -3.22 -3.70 5.54
C GLY A 267 -3.41 -3.26 6.99
N SER A 268 -2.70 -2.22 7.45
CA SER A 268 -2.87 -1.70 8.82
C SER A 268 -4.20 -0.97 9.04
N LEU A 269 -4.98 -0.69 7.98
CA LEU A 269 -6.32 -0.11 8.12
C LEU A 269 -7.22 -0.93 9.05
N GLN A 270 -7.06 -2.26 9.07
CA GLN A 270 -7.81 -3.14 9.97
C GLN A 270 -7.64 -2.78 11.46
N LEU A 271 -6.45 -2.28 11.84
CA LEU A 271 -6.14 -1.92 13.22
C LEU A 271 -6.96 -0.71 13.68
N VAL A 272 -7.28 0.22 12.77
CA VAL A 272 -8.14 1.39 13.06
C VAL A 272 -9.53 0.95 13.51
N PHE A 273 -9.98 -0.24 13.12
CA PHE A 273 -11.24 -0.84 13.55
C PHE A 273 -11.07 -1.87 14.68
N GLY A 274 -9.93 -1.90 15.35
CA GLY A 274 -9.65 -2.85 16.44
C GLY A 274 -9.62 -4.30 15.98
N ILE A 275 -9.16 -4.56 14.75
CA ILE A 275 -9.03 -5.91 14.19
C ILE A 275 -7.56 -6.31 14.22
N ARG A 276 -7.24 -7.29 15.07
CA ARG A 276 -5.89 -7.83 15.25
C ARG A 276 -5.46 -8.61 14.02
N GLY A 277 -4.14 -8.65 13.82
CA GLY A 277 -3.49 -9.58 12.90
C GLY A 277 -2.17 -10.02 13.52
N LYS A 278 -1.76 -11.26 13.25
CA LYS A 278 -0.56 -11.88 13.85
C LYS A 278 0.70 -11.02 13.83
N ARG A 279 0.91 -10.22 12.78
CA ARG A 279 2.07 -9.30 12.66
C ARG A 279 2.12 -8.29 13.81
N TRP A 280 0.99 -7.68 14.13
CA TRP A 280 0.90 -6.58 15.10
C TRP A 280 0.70 -7.07 16.54
N GLU A 281 0.38 -8.36 16.72
CA GLU A 281 0.40 -9.02 18.04
C GLU A 281 1.84 -9.22 18.57
N ASN A 282 2.85 -9.14 17.70
CA ASN A 282 4.26 -9.23 18.10
C ASN A 282 4.78 -7.91 18.68
N GLU A 283 5.15 -7.92 19.97
CA GLU A 283 5.71 -6.76 20.68
C GLU A 283 7.01 -6.23 20.05
N ASN A 284 7.75 -7.08 19.33
CA ASN A 284 9.01 -6.74 18.68
C ASN A 284 8.84 -6.43 17.18
N TYR A 285 7.61 -6.20 16.70
CA TYR A 285 7.35 -5.88 15.30
C TYR A 285 8.06 -4.59 14.85
N ASN A 286 8.13 -3.58 15.73
CA ASN A 286 8.83 -2.34 15.46
C ASN A 286 9.50 -1.81 16.74
N GLU A 287 10.69 -1.24 16.60
CA GLU A 287 11.50 -0.77 17.74
C GLU A 287 10.92 0.48 18.41
N VAL A 288 10.17 1.30 17.67
CA VAL A 288 9.64 2.59 18.13
C VAL A 288 8.14 2.49 18.41
N TYR A 289 7.38 1.89 17.50
CA TYR A 289 5.92 1.87 17.50
C TYR A 289 5.39 0.51 17.93
N ASN A 290 4.97 0.40 19.18
CA ASN A 290 4.48 -0.86 19.74
C ASN A 290 2.96 -1.01 19.52
N TYR A 291 2.57 -1.71 18.46
CA TYR A 291 1.17 -1.93 18.09
C TYR A 291 0.43 -2.87 19.05
N SER A 292 1.09 -3.84 19.69
CA SER A 292 0.41 -4.77 20.59
C SER A 292 -0.11 -4.06 21.83
N LYS A 293 0.54 -2.97 22.26
CA LYS A 293 0.07 -2.11 23.36
C LYS A 293 -1.20 -1.30 23.04
N LEU A 294 -1.59 -1.20 21.77
CA LEU A 294 -2.85 -0.56 21.38
C LEU A 294 -4.06 -1.47 21.62
N MET A 295 -3.83 -2.79 21.74
CA MET A 295 -4.89 -3.78 21.79
C MET A 295 -5.50 -3.88 23.19
N ASN A 296 -6.82 -4.05 23.24
CA ASN A 296 -7.57 -4.33 24.47
C ASN A 296 -8.53 -5.51 24.28
N GLU A 297 -9.32 -5.84 25.30
CA GLU A 297 -10.27 -6.96 25.32
C GLU A 297 -11.39 -6.86 24.26
N HIS A 298 -11.63 -5.67 23.71
CA HIS A 298 -12.65 -5.43 22.69
C HIS A 298 -12.16 -5.60 21.26
N TRP A 299 -10.85 -5.78 21.06
CA TRP A 299 -10.25 -6.10 19.76
C TRP A 299 -10.46 -7.56 19.40
N VAL A 300 -10.72 -7.82 18.12
CA VAL A 300 -11.07 -9.16 17.62
C VAL A 300 -10.10 -9.59 16.53
N LYS A 301 -10.08 -10.88 16.19
CA LYS A 301 -9.49 -11.33 14.92
C LYS A 301 -10.55 -11.22 13.82
N PRO A 302 -10.17 -11.11 12.54
CA PRO A 302 -11.13 -11.12 11.44
C PRO A 302 -12.00 -12.39 11.50
N ALA A 303 -13.23 -12.28 11.02
CA ALA A 303 -14.14 -13.41 11.00
C ALA A 303 -13.61 -14.54 10.10
N GLU A 304 -13.90 -15.80 10.44
CA GLU A 304 -13.32 -16.96 9.73
C GLU A 304 -13.70 -16.98 8.24
N GLN A 305 -14.90 -16.50 7.88
CA GLN A 305 -15.34 -16.38 6.48
C GLN A 305 -14.61 -15.28 5.70
N GLU A 306 -13.89 -14.38 6.38
CA GLU A 306 -13.07 -13.32 5.79
C GLU A 306 -11.60 -13.72 5.67
N LYS A 307 -11.26 -14.93 6.14
CA LYS A 307 -9.94 -15.51 5.99
C LYS A 307 -9.83 -16.27 4.66
N PRO A 308 -8.91 -15.90 3.75
CA PRO A 308 -8.71 -16.64 2.52
C PRO A 308 -8.16 -18.03 2.83
N ARG A 309 -8.54 -19.03 2.02
CA ARG A 309 -8.16 -20.44 2.22
C ARG A 309 -6.66 -20.65 2.37
N ASN A 310 -5.84 -19.90 1.63
CA ASN A 310 -4.38 -20.00 1.70
C ASN A 310 -3.73 -18.86 2.51
N ALA A 311 -4.43 -18.32 3.52
CA ALA A 311 -3.88 -17.27 4.39
C ALA A 311 -2.52 -17.62 4.99
N SER A 312 -2.25 -18.90 5.30
CA SER A 312 -0.95 -19.38 5.80
C SER A 312 0.21 -19.10 4.84
N ASN A 313 -0.07 -19.02 3.53
CA ASN A 313 0.95 -18.75 2.51
C ASN A 313 1.21 -17.24 2.36
N VAL A 314 0.37 -16.40 2.94
CA VAL A 314 0.47 -14.94 2.92
C VAL A 314 1.20 -14.50 4.18
N GLU A 315 2.53 -14.53 4.11
CA GLU A 315 3.43 -14.10 5.19
C GLU A 315 3.04 -14.70 6.55
N ASP A 316 2.83 -16.02 6.60
CA ASP A 316 2.48 -16.76 7.83
C ASP A 316 1.17 -16.26 8.49
N ALA A 317 0.21 -15.88 7.65
CA ALA A 317 -1.08 -15.30 8.00
C ALA A 317 -0.97 -13.98 8.79
N CYS A 318 -0.04 -13.11 8.39
CA CYS A 318 0.26 -11.85 9.09
C CYS A 318 -0.94 -10.92 9.39
N TYR A 319 -1.97 -10.93 8.53
CA TYR A 319 -3.18 -10.11 8.66
C TYR A 319 -4.30 -10.75 9.50
N TRP A 320 -4.18 -12.04 9.83
CA TRP A 320 -5.24 -12.85 10.47
C TRP A 320 -4.89 -13.29 11.89
#